data_AF-A0A2P5ETH1-F1
#
_entry.id   AF-A0A2P5ETH1-F1
#
_cell.length_a   1.000
_cell.length_b   1.000
_cell.length_c   1.000
_cell.angle_alpha   90.00
_cell.angle_beta   90.00
_cell.angle_gamma   90.00
#
_symmetry.space_group_name_H-M   'P 1'
#
loop_
_entity.id
_entity.type
_entity.pdbx_description
1 polymer ?
#
loop_
_entity_poly.entity_id
_entity_poly.type
_entity_poly.pdbx_seq_one_letter_code
_entity_poly.pdbx_strand_id
1 'polypeptide(L)'
;MAGTNGIKGGYWLSKDAIGFPPERITTSNFTHLFYAFVPVNSTNGKLIISKTQEIKNFVATVARGHKKALLSIGGPRSTTENPSNAISVMANDPNVPPLSTQPLMMP
;
A
#
# COMPACT_ATOMS: atom_id res chain seq x y z
N MET A 1 -11.03 24.56 19.12
CA MET A 1 -10.75 23.16 19.48
C MET A 1 -10.63 22.36 18.19
N ALA A 2 -9.41 21.99 17.77
CA ALA A 2 -9.25 21.03 16.67
C ALA A 2 -9.78 19.67 17.16
N GLY A 3 -10.71 19.05 16.42
CA GLY A 3 -11.36 17.82 16.85
C GLY A 3 -10.34 16.72 17.19
N THR A 4 -10.52 16.08 18.34
CA THR A 4 -9.67 14.99 18.86
C THR A 4 -9.69 13.71 18.00
N ASN A 5 -10.44 13.70 16.90
CA ASN A 5 -10.66 12.57 15.98
C ASN A 5 -10.07 12.77 14.57
N GLY A 6 -9.12 13.69 14.40
CA GLY A 6 -8.48 13.97 13.12
C GLY A 6 -7.60 12.83 12.58
N ILE A 7 -7.36 12.82 11.27
CA ILE A 7 -6.42 11.89 10.63
C ILE A 7 -4.99 12.42 10.85
N LYS A 8 -4.14 11.59 11.47
CA LYS A 8 -2.68 11.74 11.51
C LYS A 8 -2.11 10.64 10.62
N GLY A 9 -1.95 10.95 9.34
CA GLY A 9 -1.49 10.01 8.33
C GLY A 9 0.04 9.93 8.28
N GLY A 10 0.59 8.73 8.07
CA GLY A 10 2.01 8.52 7.81
C GLY A 10 2.24 7.53 6.68
N TYR A 11 3.16 7.84 5.78
CA TYR A 11 3.59 6.92 4.73
C TYR A 11 4.81 6.14 5.20
N TRP A 12 4.77 4.82 5.08
CA TRP A 12 5.92 3.95 5.25
C TRP A 12 6.35 3.40 3.89
N LEU A 13 7.58 3.69 3.49
CA LEU A 13 8.09 3.39 2.16
C LEU A 13 8.68 1.97 2.13
N SER A 14 8.04 1.05 1.41
CA SER A 14 8.44 -0.35 1.24
C SER A 14 9.81 -0.53 0.61
N LYS A 15 10.32 0.48 -0.11
CA LYS A 15 11.69 0.50 -0.64
C LYS A 15 12.74 0.56 0.47
N ASP A 16 12.39 1.10 1.64
CA ASP A 16 13.31 1.32 2.76
C ASP A 16 13.26 0.16 3.77
N ALA A 17 12.49 -0.91 3.50
CA ALA A 17 12.23 -2.01 4.41
C ALA A 17 13.48 -2.75 4.92
N ILE A 18 14.57 -2.76 4.14
CA ILE A 18 15.85 -3.36 4.56
C ILE A 18 16.46 -2.58 5.74
N GLY A 19 16.44 -1.24 5.68
CA GLY A 19 17.02 -0.36 6.71
C GLY A 19 16.02 0.07 7.78
N PHE A 20 14.73 0.02 7.46
CA PHE A 20 13.63 0.43 8.34
C PHE A 20 12.44 -0.53 8.20
N PRO A 21 12.57 -1.77 8.73
CA PRO A 21 11.51 -2.77 8.65
C PRO A 21 10.25 -2.34 9.42
N PRO A 22 9.06 -2.89 9.10
CA PRO A 22 7.80 -2.40 9.66
C PRO A 22 7.73 -2.42 11.19
N GLU A 23 8.40 -3.37 11.84
CA GLU A 23 8.42 -3.54 13.30
C GLU A 23 9.04 -2.34 14.02
N ARG A 24 9.83 -1.50 13.32
CA ARG A 24 10.45 -0.28 13.86
C ARG A 24 9.58 0.96 13.74
N ILE A 25 8.38 0.87 13.16
CA ILE A 25 7.46 2.00 13.04
C ILE A 25 6.91 2.38 14.43
N THR A 26 7.17 3.61 14.87
CA THR A 26 6.55 4.18 16.08
C THR A 26 5.11 4.63 15.78
N THR A 27 4.13 3.74 16.02
CA THR A 27 2.73 3.95 15.63
C THR A 27 1.95 4.96 16.50
N SER A 28 2.49 5.37 17.66
CA SER A 28 1.81 6.26 18.62
C SER A 28 1.47 7.64 18.07
N ASN A 29 2.22 8.11 17.07
CA ASN A 29 2.07 9.44 16.48
C ASN A 29 1.00 9.50 15.37
N PHE A 30 0.46 8.36 14.96
CA PHE A 30 -0.40 8.24 13.79
C PHE A 30 -1.78 7.70 14.17
N THR A 31 -2.77 7.96 13.31
CA THR A 31 -4.07 7.28 13.34
C THR A 31 -4.24 6.34 12.14
N HIS A 32 -3.58 6.67 11.01
CA HIS A 32 -3.60 5.90 9.77
C HIS A 32 -2.18 5.79 9.21
N LEU A 33 -1.77 4.60 8.80
CA LEU A 33 -0.47 4.34 8.20
C LEU A 33 -0.67 3.71 6.82
N PHE A 34 0.09 4.19 5.84
CA PHE A 34 0.02 3.79 4.44
C PHE A 34 1.28 3.01 4.07
N TYR A 35 1.12 1.74 3.67
CA TYR A 35 2.18 0.98 3.03
C TYR A 35 2.35 1.51 1.61
N ALA A 36 3.56 1.97 1.26
CA ALA A 36 3.80 2.69 0.01
C ALA A 36 5.04 2.15 -0.72
N PHE A 37 4.94 1.63 -1.94
CA PHE A 37 3.76 1.56 -2.81
C PHE A 37 3.54 0.15 -3.35
N VAL A 38 2.30 -0.12 -3.75
CA VAL A 38 1.92 -1.28 -4.56
C VAL A 38 1.95 -0.85 -6.04
N PRO A 39 2.81 -1.45 -6.87
CA PRO A 39 2.88 -1.13 -8.29
C PRO A 39 1.63 -1.59 -9.07
N VAL A 40 1.40 -0.95 -10.22
CA VAL A 40 0.36 -1.33 -11.18
C VAL A 40 1.03 -1.79 -12.47
N ASN A 41 0.62 -2.93 -13.00
CA ASN A 41 1.08 -3.43 -14.28
C ASN A 41 0.58 -2.51 -15.41
N SER A 42 1.50 -1.96 -16.20
CA SER A 42 1.16 -0.99 -17.26
C SER A 42 0.47 -1.59 -18.48
N THR A 43 0.49 -2.90 -18.65
CA THR A 43 -0.11 -3.59 -19.79
C THR A 43 -1.58 -3.93 -19.53
N ASN A 44 -1.92 -4.31 -18.30
CA ASN A 44 -3.25 -4.82 -17.98
C ASN A 44 -3.92 -4.14 -16.77
N GLY A 45 -3.29 -3.12 -16.19
CA GLY A 45 -3.88 -2.33 -15.11
C GLY A 45 -4.02 -3.05 -13.76
N LYS A 46 -3.50 -4.28 -13.61
CA LYS A 46 -3.62 -5.05 -12.35
C LYS A 46 -2.56 -4.67 -11.32
N LEU A 47 -2.90 -4.78 -10.04
CA LEU A 47 -1.96 -4.60 -8.94
C LEU A 47 -0.91 -5.72 -8.92
N ILE A 48 0.35 -5.35 -8.64
CA ILE A 48 1.45 -6.29 -8.48
C ILE A 48 1.71 -6.50 -6.99
N ILE A 49 1.19 -7.60 -6.43
CA ILE A 49 1.35 -7.98 -5.02
C ILE A 49 2.47 -9.02 -4.89
N SER A 50 3.73 -8.58 -4.87
CA SER A 50 4.90 -9.47 -4.75
C SER A 50 5.47 -9.55 -3.32
N LYS A 51 5.25 -8.51 -2.50
CA LYS A 51 5.81 -8.38 -1.14
C LYS A 51 4.83 -8.79 -0.03
N THR A 52 4.14 -9.92 -0.19
CA THR A 52 3.04 -10.33 0.70
C THR A 52 3.45 -10.43 2.18
N GLN A 53 4.64 -10.94 2.49
CA GLN A 53 5.10 -11.04 3.88
C GLN A 53 5.39 -9.67 4.51
N GLU A 54 6.00 -8.76 3.75
CA GLU A 54 6.26 -7.39 4.20
C GLU A 54 4.95 -6.64 4.49
N ILE A 55 3.95 -6.80 3.62
CA ILE A 55 2.60 -6.24 3.81
C ILE A 55 1.96 -6.82 5.07
N LYS A 56 2.05 -8.15 5.30
CA LYS A 56 1.53 -8.79 6.51
C LYS A 56 2.20 -8.23 7.77
N ASN A 57 3.53 -8.10 7.77
CA ASN A 57 4.28 -7.54 8.91
C ASN A 57 3.93 -6.08 9.18
N PHE A 58 3.73 -5.30 8.12
CA PHE A 58 3.24 -3.92 8.23
C PHE A 58 1.87 -3.86 8.88
N VAL A 59 0.89 -4.61 8.36
CA VAL A 59 -0.46 -4.64 8.92
C VAL A 59 -0.44 -5.10 10.38
N ALA A 60 0.33 -6.14 10.72
CA ALA A 60 0.47 -6.62 12.08
C ALA A 60 1.05 -5.55 13.02
N THR A 61 2.06 -4.79 12.57
CA THR A 61 2.65 -3.72 13.39
C THR A 61 1.70 -2.55 13.60
N VAL A 62 0.98 -2.13 12.56
CA VAL A 62 -0.02 -1.06 12.66
C VAL A 62 -1.19 -1.47 13.57
N ALA A 63 -1.65 -2.73 13.45
CA ALA A 63 -2.74 -3.28 14.25
C ALA A 63 -2.38 -3.38 15.74
N ARG A 64 -1.13 -3.76 16.09
CA ARG A 64 -0.64 -3.73 17.48
C ARG A 64 -0.74 -2.35 18.13
N GLY A 65 -0.63 -1.28 17.33
CA GLY A 65 -0.83 0.10 17.79
C GLY A 65 -2.29 0.56 17.84
N HIS A 66 -3.25 -0.33 17.53
CA HIS A 66 -4.67 0.00 17.34
C HIS A 66 -4.89 1.12 16.31
N LYS A 67 -4.08 1.14 15.24
CA LYS A 67 -4.17 2.12 14.14
C LYS A 67 -4.73 1.46 12.88
N LYS A 68 -5.09 2.26 11.87
CA LYS A 68 -5.60 1.75 10.59
C LYS A 68 -4.48 1.64 9.55
N ALA A 69 -4.40 0.51 8.86
CA ALA A 69 -3.45 0.26 7.78
C ALA A 69 -4.14 0.42 6.42
N LEU A 70 -3.45 1.06 5.47
CA LEU A 70 -3.91 1.21 4.08
C LEU A 70 -2.79 0.85 3.12
N LEU A 71 -3.14 0.34 1.94
CA LEU A 71 -2.22 0.13 0.83
C LEU A 71 -2.29 1.34 -0.11
N SER A 72 -1.15 1.99 -0.36
CA SER A 72 -1.03 3.04 -1.36
C SER A 72 -0.60 2.45 -2.70
N ILE A 73 -1.37 2.72 -3.75
CA ILE A 73 -1.17 2.17 -5.10
C ILE A 73 -0.50 3.23 -5.98
N GLY A 74 0.49 2.82 -6.77
CA GLY A 74 1.22 3.70 -7.69
C GLY A 74 2.58 4.12 -7.12
N GLY A 75 2.77 5.42 -6.84
CA GLY A 75 4.03 5.99 -6.37
C GLY A 75 4.69 6.95 -7.36
N PRO A 76 5.90 7.45 -7.06
CA PRO A 76 6.64 8.33 -7.96
C PRO A 76 7.11 7.57 -9.21
N ARG A 77 7.20 8.29 -10.34
CA ARG A 77 7.80 7.76 -11.58
C ARG A 77 9.27 7.41 -11.33
N SER A 78 9.71 6.26 -11.84
CA SER A 78 11.11 5.85 -11.89
C SER A 78 11.56 5.56 -13.32
N THR A 79 12.79 5.10 -13.51
CA THR A 79 13.30 4.66 -14.81
C THR A 79 12.60 3.39 -15.31
N THR A 80 12.12 2.56 -14.40
CA THR A 80 11.51 1.25 -14.69
C THR A 80 10.00 1.23 -14.52
N GLU A 81 9.41 2.24 -13.88
CA GLU A 81 7.99 2.28 -13.56
C GLU A 81 7.36 3.64 -13.92
N ASN A 82 6.22 3.58 -14.62
CA ASN A 82 5.40 4.74 -14.96
C ASN A 82 3.96 4.56 -14.43
N PRO A 83 3.72 4.84 -13.12
CA PRO A 83 2.41 4.62 -12.50
C PRO A 83 1.28 5.39 -13.19
N SER A 84 1.54 6.61 -13.68
CA SER A 84 0.53 7.42 -14.38
C SER A 84 0.03 6.72 -15.65
N ASN A 85 0.93 6.18 -16.48
CA ASN A 85 0.52 5.43 -17.66
C ASN A 85 -0.25 4.16 -17.30
N ALA A 86 0.20 3.41 -16.30
CA ALA A 86 -0.47 2.18 -15.87
C ALA A 86 -1.90 2.44 -15.36
N ILE A 87 -2.08 3.51 -14.57
CA ILE A 87 -3.38 3.92 -14.06
C ILE A 87 -4.27 4.42 -15.20
N SER A 88 -3.73 5.16 -16.18
CA SER A 88 -4.48 5.59 -17.36
C SER A 88 -4.96 4.42 -18.22
N VAL A 89 -4.13 3.39 -18.41
CA VAL A 89 -4.52 2.16 -19.12
C VAL A 89 -5.67 1.46 -18.39
N MET A 90 -5.56 1.31 -17.06
CA MET A 90 -6.62 0.73 -16.23
C MET A 90 -7.92 1.53 -16.31
N ALA A 91 -7.85 2.85 -16.20
CA ALA A 91 -9.03 3.71 -16.20
C ALA A 91 -9.74 3.79 -17.57
N ASN A 92 -9.03 3.48 -18.67
CA ASN A 92 -9.58 3.49 -20.03
C ASN A 92 -10.24 2.16 -20.41
N ASP A 93 -10.02 1.08 -19.65
CA ASP A 93 -10.63 -0.21 -19.93
C ASP A 93 -11.65 -0.58 -18.83
N PRO A 94 -12.98 -0.53 -19.13
CA PRO A 94 -14.01 -0.88 -18.17
C PRO A 94 -14.00 -2.36 -17.76
N ASN A 95 -13.24 -3.21 -18.46
CA ASN A 95 -13.15 -4.64 -18.19
C ASN A 95 -11.91 -5.02 -17.37
N VAL A 96 -11.03 -4.07 -17.02
CA VAL A 96 -9.93 -4.34 -16.08
C VAL A 96 -10.52 -4.41 -14.67
N PRO A 97 -10.57 -5.59 -14.01
CA PRO A 97 -11.15 -5.69 -12.69
C PRO A 97 -10.21 -5.03 -11.66
N PRO A 98 -10.72 -4.18 -10.74
CA PRO A 98 -9.89 -3.43 -9.80
C PRO A 98 -9.19 -4.31 -8.75
N LEU A 99 -9.67 -5.54 -8.54
CA LEU A 99 -9.00 -6.57 -7.74
C LEU A 99 -9.31 -7.95 -8.32
N SER A 100 -8.29 -8.74 -8.62
CA SER A 100 -8.50 -10.18 -8.81
C SER A 100 -8.85 -10.78 -7.44
N THR A 101 -10.13 -11.05 -7.22
CA THR A 101 -10.61 -11.87 -6.11
C THR A 101 -10.23 -13.32 -6.39
N GLN A 102 -8.94 -13.66 -6.30
CA GLN A 102 -8.59 -15.05 -6.03
C GLN A 102 -8.98 -15.33 -4.58
N PRO A 103 -9.87 -16.29 -4.31
CA PRO A 103 -10.17 -16.68 -2.94
C PRO A 103 -8.86 -17.13 -2.28
N LEU A 104 -8.58 -16.58 -1.11
CA LEU A 104 -7.56 -17.11 -0.21
C LEU A 104 -7.98 -18.53 0.15
N MET A 105 -7.47 -19.52 -0.58
CA MET A 105 -7.40 -20.89 -0.07
C MET A 105 -6.40 -20.86 1.08
N MET A 106 -6.93 -20.78 2.30
CA MET A 106 -6.17 -21.12 3.49
C MET A 106 -6.20 -22.65 3.64
N PRO A 107 -5.09 -23.27 4.10
CA PRO A 107 -5.03 -24.71 4.39
C PRO A 107 -5.96 -25.11 5.53
#